data_AF-A0A926SFZ8-F1
#
_entry.id   AF-A0A926SFZ8-F1
#
_cell.length_a   1.000
_cell.length_b   1.000
_cell.length_c   1.000
_cell.angle_alpha   90.00
_cell.angle_beta   90.00
_cell.angle_gamma   90.00
#
_symmetry.space_group_name_H-M   'P 1'
#
loop_
_entity.id
_entity.type
_entity.pdbx_description
1 polymer ?
#
loop_
_entity_poly.entity_id
_entity_poly.type
_entity_poly.pdbx_seq_one_letter_code
_entity_poly.pdbx_strand_id
1 'polypeptide(L)' 'MTYRDCLKPWAVARLLPNLQWVIIGRYHSRSDADGHLQLCRQRIPNIQFKVVFDLPKQLGKCQ' A
#
# COMPACT_ATOMS: atom_id res chain seq x y z
N MET A 1 -1.24 7.55 14.78
CA MET A 1 -1.72 7.77 13.40
C MET A 1 -2.36 9.14 13.36
N THR A 2 -1.89 10.02 12.47
CA THR A 2 -2.54 11.33 12.29
C THR A 2 -3.75 11.18 11.38
N TYR A 3 -4.74 12.07 11.49
CA TYR A 3 -5.93 12.08 10.62
C TYR A 3 -5.59 11.95 9.12
N ARG A 4 -4.42 12.46 8.70
CA ARG A 4 -3.88 12.36 7.34
C ARG A 4 -3.56 10.94 6.88
N ASP A 5 -3.23 10.04 7.80
CA ASP A 5 -3.00 8.63 7.49
C ASP A 5 -4.32 7.91 7.14
N CYS A 6 -5.45 8.35 7.72
CA CYS A 6 -6.78 7.84 7.40
C CYS A 6 -7.27 8.25 6.00
N LEU A 7 -6.65 9.28 5.40
CA LEU A 7 -7.01 9.78 4.06
C LEU A 7 -6.31 9.02 2.94
N LYS A 8 -5.47 8.02 3.24
CA LYS A 8 -4.75 7.24 2.23
C LYS A 8 -5.07 5.75 2.33
N PRO A 9 -6.29 5.33 1.96
CA PRO A 9 -6.75 3.96 2.14
C PRO A 9 -6.18 2.98 1.10
N TRP A 10 -5.49 3.48 0.08
CA TRP A 10 -4.87 2.64 -0.94
C TRP A 10 -3.39 2.47 -0.66
N ALA A 11 -2.87 1.27 -0.82
CA ALA A 11 -1.47 0.97 -0.59
C ALA A 11 -0.91 0.05 -1.66
N VAL A 12 0.36 0.23 -2.00
CA VAL A 12 1.10 -0.72 -2.84
C VAL A 12 1.94 -1.60 -1.93
N ALA A 13 1.73 -2.91 -2.04
CA ALA A 13 2.47 -3.91 -1.30
C ALA A 13 3.42 -4.66 -2.24
N ARG A 14 4.63 -4.96 -1.74
CA ARG A 14 5.57 -5.87 -2.42
C ARG A 14 5.66 -7.19 -1.67
N LEU A 15 5.78 -8.29 -2.41
CA LEU A 15 6.09 -9.61 -1.86
C LEU A 15 7.60 -9.73 -1.61
N LEU A 16 7.96 -10.09 -0.38
CA LEU A 16 9.33 -10.42 -0.01
C LEU A 16 9.63 -11.91 -0.27
N PRO A 17 10.92 -12.31 -0.35
CA PRO A 17 11.31 -13.71 -0.54
C PRO A 17 10.81 -14.65 0.55
N ASN A 18 10.55 -14.13 1.75
CA ASN A 18 9.98 -14.87 2.87
C ASN A 18 8.44 -14.98 2.81
N LEU A 19 7.85 -14.75 1.64
CA LEU A 19 6.40 -14.78 1.39
C LEU A 19 5.58 -13.76 2.20
N GLN A 20 6.23 -12.73 2.76
CA GLN A 20 5.54 -11.65 3.48
C GLN A 20 5.26 -10.46 2.56
N TRP A 21 4.12 -9.81 2.80
CA TRP A 21 3.77 -8.57 2.11
C TRP A 21 4.18 -7.36 2.94
N VAL A 22 4.89 -6.43 2.32
CA VAL A 22 5.28 -5.16 2.95
C VAL A 22 4.72 -4.00 2.14
N ILE A 23 4.11 -3.03 2.84
CA ILE A 23 3.62 -1.79 2.25
C ILE A 23 4.82 -0.89 1.91
N ILE A 24 4.95 -0.54 0.64
CA ILE A 24 6.02 0.35 0.14
C ILE A 24 5.53 1.78 -0.11
N GLY A 25 4.22 2.00 -0.15
CA GLY A 25 3.63 3.34 -0.32
C GLY A 25 2.13 3.35 -0.08
N ARG A 26 1.62 4.50 0.39
CA ARG A 26 0.20 4.77 0.60
C ARG A 26 -0.27 5.96 -0.24
N TYR A 27 -1.49 5.84 -0.77
CA TYR A 27 -2.08 6.71 -1.78
C TYR A 27 -3.52 7.05 -1.41
N HIS A 28 -3.95 8.23 -1.82
CA HIS A 28 -5.32 8.71 -1.59
C HIS A 28 -6.32 7.99 -2.52
N SER A 29 -5.90 7.67 -3.74
CA SER A 29 -6.76 7.09 -4.78
C SER A 29 -6.14 5.80 -5.34
N ARG A 30 -7.00 4.90 -5.84
CA ARG A 30 -6.56 3.65 -6.49
C ARG A 30 -5.72 3.93 -7.72
N SER A 31 -6.06 4.95 -8.51
CA SER A 31 -5.36 5.29 -9.75
C SER A 31 -3.90 5.69 -9.51
N ASP A 32 -3.62 6.48 -8.47
CA ASP A 32 -2.25 6.83 -8.07
C ASP A 32 -1.45 5.58 -7.66
N ALA A 33 -2.08 4.69 -6.88
CA ALA A 33 -1.45 3.44 -6.46
C ALA A 33 -1.15 2.53 -7.67
N ASP A 34 -2.06 2.46 -8.64
CA ASP A 34 -1.89 1.66 -9.85
C ASP A 34 -0.77 2.20 -10.76
N GLY A 35 -0.72 3.53 -10.95
CA GLY A 35 0.36 4.18 -11.67
C GLY A 35 1.73 3.91 -11.04
N HIS A 36 1.83 3.97 -9.71
CA HIS A 36 3.07 3.61 -9.02
C HIS A 36 3.40 2.12 -9.17
N LEU A 37 2.41 1.23 -9.08
CA LEU A 37 2.59 -0.20 -9.29
C LEU A 37 3.10 -0.50 -10.70
N GLN A 38 2.59 0.17 -11.73
CA GLN A 38 3.04 0.02 -13.10
C GLN A 38 4.51 0.39 -13.24
N LEU A 39 4.94 1.52 -12.65
CA LEU A 39 6.34 1.92 -12.61
C LEU A 39 7.21 0.88 -11.87
N CYS A 40 6.73 0.35 -10.74
CA CYS A 40 7.43 -0.71 -10.01
C CYS A 40 7.62 -1.97 -10.85
N ARG A 41 6.58 -2.41 -11.57
CA ARG A 41 6.65 -3.57 -12.47
C ARG A 41 7.61 -3.37 -13.63
N GLN A 42 7.68 -2.17 -14.19
CA GLN A 42 8.62 -1.84 -15.27
C GLN A 42 10.07 -1.84 -14.77
N ARG A 43 10.31 -1.32 -13.56
CA ARG A 43 11.64 -1.24 -12.96
C ARG A 43 12.13 -2.59 -12.44
N ILE A 44 11.23 -3.39 -11.86
CA ILE A 44 11.56 -4.66 -11.19
C ILE A 44 10.49 -5.71 -11.52
N PRO A 45 10.51 -6.31 -12.72
CA PRO A 45 9.48 -7.25 -13.15
C PRO A 45 9.47 -8.57 -12.35
N ASN A 46 10.59 -8.90 -11.71
CA ASN A 46 10.78 -10.15 -10.95
C ASN A 46 10.10 -10.14 -9.58
N ILE A 47 9.64 -8.98 -9.09
CA ILE A 47 8.97 -8.86 -7.80
C ILE A 47 7.46 -8.74 -8.01
N GLN A 48 6.70 -9.47 -7.19
CA GLN A 48 5.25 -9.33 -7.20
C GLN A 48 4.82 -8.09 -6.41
N PHE A 49 4.07 -7.22 -7.08
CA PHE A 49 3.41 -6.06 -6.48
C PHE A 49 1.90 -6.22 -6.56
N LYS A 50 1.21 -5.73 -5.52
CA LYS A 50 -0.26 -5.66 -5.47
C LYS A 50 -0.71 -4.32 -4.90
N VAL A 51 -1.77 -3.76 -5.48
CA VAL A 51 -2.54 -2.68 -4.83
C VAL A 51 -3.50 -3.33 -3.84
N VAL A 52 -3.48 -2.86 -2.61
CA VAL A 52 -4.36 -3.31 -1.53
C VAL A 52 -5.11 -2.12 -0.97
N PHE A 53 -6.36 -2.35 -0.56
CA PHE A 53 -7.12 -1.39 0.21
C PHE A 53 -6.83 -1.66 1.69
N ASP A 54 -6.04 -0.79 2.30
CA ASP A 54 -5.61 -0.83 3.70
C ASP A 54 -6.09 0.45 4.36
N LEU A 55 -7.33 0.43 4.86
CA LEU A 55 -7.74 1.44 5.83
C LEU A 55 -6.92 1.20 7.08
N PRO A 56 -6.24 2.22 7.65
CA PRO A 56 -5.68 2.08 8.98
C PRO A 56 -6.85 1.72 9.88
N LYS A 57 -6.88 0.44 10.30
CA LYS A 57 -7.88 -0.06 11.23
C LYS A 57 -7.81 0.90 12.40
N GLN A 58 -8.87 1.67 12.61
CA GLN A 58 -9.09 2.34 13.87
C GLN A 58 -9.09 1.19 14.87
N LEU A 59 -7.94 0.88 15.45
CA LEU A 59 -7.86 0.01 16.61
C LEU A 59 -8.42 0.90 17.71
N GLY A 60 -9.74 1.04 17.70
CA GLY A 60 -10.43 1.80 18.71
C GLY A 60 -10.09 1.14 20.03
N LYS A 61 -9.43 1.89 20.92
CA LYS A 61 -9.76 1.99 22.34
C LYS A 61 -9.31 3.36 22.88
N CYS A 62 -10.32 4.14 23.28
CA CYS A 62 -10.43 4.96 24.50
C CYS A 62 -9.39 6.07 24.74
N GLN A 63 -9.82 7.33 24.70
CA GLN A 63 -10.38 8.07 25.85
C GLN A 63 -11.08 9.35 25.38
#